data_AF-A0A7C2CEG1-F1
#
_entry.id   AF-A0A7C2CEG1-F1
#
_cell.length_a   1.000
_cell.length_b   1.000
_cell.length_c   1.000
_cell.angle_alpha   90.00
_cell.angle_beta   90.00
_cell.angle_gamma   90.00
#
_symmetry.space_group_name_H-M   'P 1'
#
loop_
_entity.id
_entity.type
_entity.pdbx_description
1 polymer ?
#
loop_
_entity_poly.entity_id
_entity_poly.type
_entity_poly.pdbx_seq_one_letter_code
_entity_poly.pdbx_strand_id
1 'polypeptide(L)'
;MIAPKAETRRFDIFAEWNRRKAVMLLRLLEPEARTYGSAVAKIVAARKLHGSTPQKLAEFKRQTRTPARPEEITIPWWHELASPEELEKTIIERMGREFYERIFQPAIARAWHEGKMYEEIRDTLRQRWNQQLR
;
A
#
# COMPACT_ATOMS: atom_id res chain seq x y z
N MET A 1 -8.30 -17.82 16.31
CA MET A 1 -7.82 -16.45 15.99
C MET A 1 -7.14 -16.54 14.63
N ILE A 2 -7.51 -15.70 13.68
CA ILE A 2 -6.90 -15.71 12.34
C ILE A 2 -5.55 -14.99 12.47
N ALA A 3 -4.46 -15.74 12.31
CA ALA A 3 -3.09 -15.22 12.37
C ALA A 3 -2.51 -15.06 10.96
N PRO A 4 -1.54 -14.15 10.75
CA PRO A 4 -0.88 -14.04 9.46
C PRO A 4 -0.04 -15.29 9.15
N LYS A 5 0.02 -15.69 7.88
CA LYS A 5 0.85 -16.80 7.39
C LYS A 5 2.31 -16.41 7.17
N ALA A 6 2.63 -15.13 7.17
CA ALA A 6 3.96 -14.60 6.97
C ALA A 6 4.13 -13.27 7.72
N GLU A 7 5.38 -12.87 7.95
CA GLU A 7 5.69 -11.61 8.63
C GLU A 7 4.98 -10.43 7.96
N THR A 8 4.26 -9.65 8.77
CA THR A 8 3.77 -8.34 8.35
C THR A 8 4.95 -7.37 8.28
N ARG A 9 5.11 -6.68 7.16
CA ARG A 9 6.18 -5.71 6.90
C ARG A 9 5.60 -4.30 6.93
N ARG A 10 6.46 -3.31 7.19
CA ARG A 10 6.08 -1.89 7.03
C ARG A 10 5.60 -1.58 5.61
N PHE A 11 6.17 -2.26 4.62
CA PHE A 11 5.76 -2.20 3.22
C PHE A 11 4.27 -2.54 3.06
N ASP A 12 3.79 -3.62 3.71
CA ASP A 12 2.42 -4.09 3.52
C ASP A 12 1.42 -3.07 4.08
N ILE A 13 1.69 -2.55 5.28
CA ILE A 13 0.84 -1.54 5.91
C ILE A 13 0.84 -0.26 5.08
N PHE A 14 2.00 0.13 4.55
CA PHE A 14 2.12 1.33 3.73
C PHE A 14 1.40 1.19 2.38
N ALA A 15 1.47 0.01 1.74
CA ALA A 15 0.75 -0.27 0.51
C ALA A 15 -0.76 -0.21 0.73
N GLU A 16 -1.28 -0.85 1.79
CA GLU A 16 -2.72 -0.86 2.09
C GLU A 16 -3.23 0.51 2.54
N TRP A 17 -2.44 1.27 3.30
CA TRP A 17 -2.74 2.66 3.64
C TRP A 17 -2.92 3.51 2.38
N ASN A 18 -2.00 3.38 1.41
CA ASN A 18 -2.07 4.15 0.16
C ASN A 18 -3.14 3.63 -0.80
N ARG A 19 -3.47 2.33 -0.80
CA ARG A 19 -4.67 1.80 -1.47
C ARG A 19 -5.92 2.49 -0.94
N ARG A 20 -6.07 2.57 0.38
CA ARG A 20 -7.23 3.26 0.98
C ARG A 20 -7.25 4.75 0.70
N LYS A 21 -6.09 5.42 0.76
CA LYS A 21 -5.94 6.82 0.32
C LYS A 21 -6.44 7.01 -1.12
N ALA A 22 -6.09 6.10 -2.02
CA ALA A 22 -6.52 6.15 -3.42
C ALA A 22 -8.04 5.98 -3.59
N VAL A 23 -8.65 5.05 -2.86
CA VAL A 23 -10.12 4.90 -2.87
C VAL A 23 -10.78 6.17 -2.31
N MET A 24 -10.34 6.65 -1.15
CA MET A 24 -11.04 7.71 -0.42
C MET A 24 -10.82 9.11 -0.99
N LEU A 25 -9.59 9.43 -1.41
CA LEU A 25 -9.21 10.77 -1.85
C LEU A 25 -9.14 10.89 -3.36
N LEU A 26 -8.61 9.87 -4.04
CA LEU A 26 -8.46 9.87 -5.50
C LEU A 26 -9.67 9.26 -6.22
N ARG A 27 -10.62 8.69 -5.48
CA ARG A 27 -11.83 8.03 -6.00
C ARG A 27 -11.53 6.94 -7.04
N LEU A 28 -10.39 6.28 -6.90
CA LEU A 28 -10.01 5.17 -7.78
C LEU A 28 -10.86 3.92 -7.46
N LEU A 29 -11.20 3.16 -8.51
CA LEU A 29 -11.80 1.83 -8.37
C LEU A 29 -10.78 0.85 -7.75
N GLU A 30 -11.26 -0.26 -7.20
CA GLU A 30 -10.39 -1.14 -6.41
C GLU A 30 -9.17 -1.71 -7.13
N PRO A 31 -9.24 -2.17 -8.40
CA PRO A 31 -8.06 -2.60 -9.12
C PRO A 31 -7.00 -1.49 -9.23
N GLU A 32 -7.43 -0.28 -9.56
CA GLU A 32 -6.56 0.90 -9.67
C GLU A 32 -5.96 1.29 -8.32
N ALA A 33 -6.77 1.28 -7.27
CA ALA A 33 -6.31 1.59 -5.93
C ALA A 33 -5.26 0.59 -5.44
N ARG A 34 -5.43 -0.70 -5.74
CA ARG A 34 -4.44 -1.75 -5.41
C ARG A 34 -3.12 -1.50 -6.12
N THR A 35 -3.17 -1.21 -7.41
CA THR A 35 -1.99 -0.86 -8.19
C THR A 35 -1.29 0.37 -7.62
N TYR A 36 -2.05 1.43 -7.34
CA TYR A 36 -1.54 2.67 -6.75
C TYR A 36 -0.83 2.41 -5.42
N GLY A 37 -1.47 1.69 -4.49
CA GLY A 37 -0.90 1.38 -3.18
C GLY A 37 0.46 0.66 -3.27
N SER A 38 0.53 -0.36 -4.13
CA SER A 38 1.77 -1.10 -4.40
C SER A 38 2.85 -0.23 -5.05
N ALA A 39 2.48 0.59 -6.03
CA ALA A 39 3.42 1.48 -6.72
C ALA A 39 4.06 2.51 -5.77
N VAL A 40 3.23 3.16 -4.93
CA VAL A 40 3.71 4.11 -3.92
C VAL A 40 4.66 3.43 -2.95
N ALA A 41 4.33 2.22 -2.49
CA ALA A 41 5.18 1.48 -1.57
C ALA A 41 6.52 1.08 -2.19
N LYS A 42 6.53 0.67 -3.46
CA LYS A 42 7.76 0.39 -4.22
C LYS A 42 8.66 1.62 -4.32
N ILE A 43 8.10 2.80 -4.63
CA ILE A 43 8.87 4.05 -4.74
C ILE A 43 9.55 4.41 -3.42
N VAL A 44 8.84 4.28 -2.30
CA VAL A 44 9.37 4.63 -0.98
C VAL A 44 10.38 3.60 -0.48
N ALA A 45 10.17 2.31 -0.76
CA ALA A 45 11.10 1.25 -0.39
C ALA A 45 12.38 1.23 -1.25
N ALA A 46 12.31 1.72 -2.49
CA ALA A 46 13.42 1.66 -3.44
C ALA A 46 14.47 2.77 -3.18
N ARG A 47 15.73 2.36 -3.02
CA ARG A 47 16.89 3.26 -3.23
C ARG A 47 17.11 3.55 -4.72
N LYS A 48 16.85 2.56 -5.58
CA LYS A 48 16.78 2.62 -7.05
C LYS A 48 15.66 1.68 -7.52
N LEU A 49 14.85 2.09 -8.50
CA LEU A 49 13.92 1.21 -9.21
C LEU A 49 14.68 0.60 -10.40
N HIS A 50 14.73 -0.73 -10.51
CA HIS A 50 15.40 -1.40 -11.62
C HIS A 50 14.83 -0.90 -12.95
N GLY A 51 15.71 -0.48 -13.87
CA GLY A 51 15.31 0.06 -15.18
C GLY A 51 14.81 1.50 -15.19
N SER A 52 14.78 2.20 -14.05
CA SER A 52 14.41 3.63 -14.00
C SER A 52 15.63 4.54 -13.95
N THR A 53 15.59 5.63 -14.71
CA THR A 53 16.58 6.71 -14.59
C THR A 53 16.37 7.50 -13.29
N PRO A 54 17.41 8.16 -12.75
CA PRO A 54 17.25 9.03 -11.58
C PRO A 54 16.17 10.11 -11.75
N GLN A 55 16.05 10.67 -12.96
CA GLN A 55 15.05 11.67 -13.31
C GLN A 55 13.63 11.10 -13.20
N LYS A 56 13.40 9.91 -13.76
CA LYS A 56 12.10 9.24 -13.69
C LYS A 56 11.71 8.88 -12.26
N LEU A 57 12.67 8.41 -11.46
CA LEU A 57 12.45 8.16 -10.02
C LEU A 57 12.11 9.45 -9.25
N ALA A 58 12.74 10.57 -9.58
CA ALA A 58 12.44 11.86 -8.97
C ALA A 58 11.03 12.35 -9.32
N GLU A 59 10.59 12.14 -10.56
CA GLU A 59 9.24 12.43 -11.00
C GLU A 59 8.20 11.59 -10.26
N PHE A 60 8.39 10.27 -10.17
CA PHE A 60 7.51 9.41 -9.39
C PHE A 60 7.44 9.85 -7.92
N LYS A 61 8.57 10.21 -7.31
CA LYS A 61 8.59 10.76 -5.94
C LYS A 61 7.83 12.09 -5.81
N ARG A 62 7.83 12.93 -6.85
CA ARG A 62 7.05 14.18 -6.87
C ARG A 62 5.56 13.86 -6.89
N GLN A 63 5.15 12.93 -7.75
CA GLN A 63 3.75 12.50 -7.91
C GLN A 63 3.19 11.80 -6.67
N THR A 64 4.00 11.04 -5.91
CA THR A 64 3.54 10.42 -4.66
C THR A 64 3.35 11.39 -3.51
N ARG A 65 4.17 12.45 -3.44
CA ARG A 65 4.08 13.47 -2.37
C ARG A 65 2.92 14.44 -2.59
N THR A 66 2.67 14.79 -3.86
CA THR A 66 1.58 15.67 -4.25
C THR A 66 0.58 14.85 -5.04
N PRO A 67 -0.39 14.18 -4.37
CA PRO A 67 -1.44 13.49 -5.08
C PRO A 67 -2.16 14.51 -5.97
N ALA A 68 -2.05 14.33 -7.28
CA ALA A 68 -2.81 15.08 -8.26
C ALA A 68 -4.30 14.93 -7.93
N ARG A 69 -5.09 15.99 -8.13
CA ARG A 69 -6.54 15.84 -8.03
C ARG A 69 -6.99 14.79 -9.06
N PRO A 70 -8.07 14.02 -8.83
CA PRO A 70 -8.52 13.00 -9.77
C PRO A 70 -8.60 13.52 -11.22
N GLU A 71 -9.07 14.75 -11.41
CA GLU A 71 -9.19 15.45 -12.68
C GLU A 71 -7.85 15.82 -13.37
N GLU A 72 -6.74 15.84 -12.62
CA GLU A 72 -5.40 16.16 -13.10
C GLU A 72 -4.60 14.90 -13.48
N ILE A 73 -5.14 13.70 -13.21
CA ILE A 73 -4.50 12.44 -13.54
C ILE A 73 -4.73 12.14 -15.02
N THR A 74 -3.80 12.61 -15.86
CA THR A 74 -3.84 12.36 -17.31
C THR A 74 -3.19 11.04 -17.71
N ILE A 75 -2.16 10.62 -16.97
CA ILE A 75 -1.45 9.35 -17.18
C ILE A 75 -1.29 8.65 -15.83
N PRO A 76 -1.88 7.46 -15.64
CA PRO A 76 -1.81 6.71 -14.38
C PRO A 76 -0.43 6.05 -14.20
N TRP A 77 0.54 6.85 -13.78
CA TRP A 77 1.96 6.47 -13.61
C TRP A 77 2.19 5.21 -12.77
N TRP A 78 1.25 4.85 -11.89
CA TRP A 78 1.36 3.67 -11.03
C TRP A 78 1.39 2.35 -11.79
N HIS A 79 0.78 2.28 -12.97
CA HIS A 79 0.82 1.10 -13.84
C HIS A 79 2.21 0.79 -14.39
N GLU A 80 3.11 1.78 -14.40
CA GLU A 80 4.51 1.54 -14.79
C GLU A 80 5.29 0.77 -13.73
N LEU A 81 4.77 0.72 -12.50
CA LEU A 81 5.49 0.21 -11.34
C LEU A 81 4.81 -0.96 -10.68
N ALA A 82 3.51 -1.12 -10.86
CA ALA A 82 2.78 -2.21 -10.27
C ALA A 82 1.59 -2.67 -11.12
N SER A 83 1.00 -3.79 -10.72
CA SER A 83 -0.29 -4.28 -11.23
C SER A 83 -1.19 -4.71 -10.06
N PRO A 84 -2.51 -4.87 -10.28
CA PRO A 84 -3.42 -5.31 -9.21
C PRO A 84 -3.10 -6.73 -8.73
N GLU A 85 -2.63 -7.62 -9.62
CA GLU A 85 -2.23 -9.00 -9.32
C GLU A 85 -0.98 -9.05 -8.42
N GLU A 86 -0.11 -8.03 -8.48
CA GLU A 86 1.04 -8.00 -7.61
C GLU A 86 0.65 -7.78 -6.15
N LEU A 87 -0.34 -6.93 -5.85
CA LEU A 87 -0.82 -6.77 -4.47
C LEU A 87 -1.41 -8.09 -3.96
N GLU A 88 -2.17 -8.76 -4.83
CA GLU A 88 -2.75 -10.06 -4.56
C GLU A 88 -1.67 -11.07 -4.13
N LYS A 89 -0.64 -11.26 -4.95
CA LYS A 89 0.42 -12.24 -4.68
C LYS A 89 1.35 -11.83 -3.53
N THR A 90 1.81 -10.58 -3.53
CA THR A 90 2.90 -10.14 -2.64
C THR A 90 2.44 -9.75 -1.24
N ILE A 91 1.15 -9.42 -1.09
CA ILE A 91 0.55 -9.00 0.18
C ILE A 91 -0.51 -10.01 0.59
N ILE A 92 -1.61 -10.14 -0.18
CA ILE A 92 -2.81 -10.88 0.24
C ILE A 92 -2.52 -12.37 0.42
N GLU A 93 -2.03 -13.04 -0.62
CA GLU A 93 -1.74 -14.47 -0.60
C GLU A 93 -0.63 -14.79 0.40
N ARG A 94 0.44 -13.98 0.42
CA ARG A 94 1.59 -14.14 1.31
C ARG A 94 1.19 -14.09 2.79
N MET A 95 0.39 -13.11 3.21
CA MET A 95 -0.08 -13.04 4.61
C MET A 95 -1.24 -13.98 4.90
N GLY A 96 -1.87 -14.53 3.86
CA GLY A 96 -3.09 -15.31 3.92
C GLY A 96 -4.33 -14.44 3.70
N ARG A 97 -5.12 -14.78 2.67
CA ARG A 97 -6.34 -14.06 2.28
C ARG A 97 -7.29 -13.79 3.45
N GLU A 98 -7.57 -14.81 4.25
CA GLU A 98 -8.50 -14.68 5.37
C GLU A 98 -8.00 -13.65 6.41
N PHE A 99 -6.70 -13.66 6.71
CA PHE A 99 -6.10 -12.66 7.60
C PHE A 99 -6.18 -11.27 6.98
N TYR A 100 -5.86 -11.14 5.68
CA TYR A 100 -5.92 -9.87 4.97
C TYR A 100 -7.33 -9.26 5.04
N GLU A 101 -8.33 -10.01 4.62
CA GLU A 101 -9.71 -9.52 4.44
C GLU A 101 -10.42 -9.29 5.77
N ARG A 102 -10.18 -10.14 6.79
CA ARG A 102 -10.93 -10.09 8.05
C ARG A 102 -10.24 -9.29 9.15
N ILE A 103 -8.91 -9.12 9.08
CA ILE A 103 -8.12 -8.50 10.15
C ILE A 103 -7.31 -7.32 9.64
N PHE A 104 -6.44 -7.54 8.66
CA PHE A 104 -5.46 -6.54 8.23
C PHE A 104 -6.10 -5.30 7.59
N GLN A 105 -6.86 -5.50 6.51
CA GLN A 105 -7.55 -4.41 5.80
C GLN A 105 -8.55 -3.69 6.74
N PRO A 106 -9.42 -4.38 7.49
CA PRO A 106 -10.35 -3.71 8.41
C PRO A 106 -9.66 -2.89 9.50
N ALA A 107 -8.52 -3.36 10.03
CA ALA A 107 -7.77 -2.62 11.05
C ALA A 107 -7.20 -1.30 10.49
N ILE A 108 -6.65 -1.33 9.28
CA ILE A 108 -6.15 -0.12 8.60
C ILE A 108 -7.31 0.81 8.25
N ALA A 109 -8.43 0.25 7.79
CA ALA A 109 -9.65 1.01 7.51
C ALA A 109 -10.19 1.74 8.74
N ARG A 110 -10.19 1.07 9.90
CA ARG A 110 -10.59 1.67 11.18
C ARG A 110 -9.64 2.78 11.58
N ALA A 111 -8.32 2.54 11.52
CA ALA A 111 -7.34 3.57 11.86
C ALA A 111 -7.47 4.83 11.00
N TRP A 112 -7.73 4.66 9.71
CA TRP A 112 -8.03 5.77 8.80
C TRP A 112 -9.27 6.55 9.24
N HIS A 113 -10.35 5.85 9.58
CA HIS A 113 -11.60 6.48 10.02
C HIS A 113 -11.45 7.21 11.36
N GLU A 114 -10.60 6.68 12.25
CA GLU A 114 -10.23 7.31 13.53
C GLU A 114 -9.30 8.53 13.36
N GLY A 115 -8.94 8.91 12.13
CA GLY A 115 -8.08 10.06 11.85
C GLY A 115 -6.62 9.87 12.24
N LYS A 116 -6.18 8.61 12.45
CA LYS A 116 -4.79 8.30 12.77
C LYS A 116 -3.89 8.52 11.55
N MET A 117 -2.61 8.69 11.82
CA MET A 117 -1.55 8.75 10.82
C MET A 117 -0.91 7.38 10.62
N TYR A 118 -0.34 7.16 9.42
CA TYR A 118 0.37 5.92 9.09
C TYR A 118 1.46 5.59 10.12
N GLU A 119 2.24 6.59 10.52
CA GLU A 119 3.36 6.47 11.45
C GLU A 119 2.91 5.96 12.83
N GLU A 120 1.71 6.34 13.27
CA GLU A 120 1.14 5.96 14.57
C GLU A 120 0.73 4.49 14.61
N ILE A 121 0.34 3.92 13.47
CA ILE A 121 -0.17 2.55 13.43
C ILE A 121 0.83 1.51 12.91
N ARG A 122 1.81 1.93 12.09
CA ARG A 122 2.62 0.97 11.31
C ARG A 122 3.41 -0.01 12.15
N ASP A 123 4.02 0.47 13.23
CA ASP A 123 4.92 -0.37 14.04
C ASP A 123 4.12 -1.15 15.07
N THR A 124 3.10 -0.54 15.67
CA THR A 124 2.20 -1.17 16.64
C THR A 124 1.41 -2.33 16.04
N LEU A 125 0.77 -2.13 14.88
CA LEU A 125 0.01 -3.20 14.21
C LEU A 125 0.94 -4.35 13.77
N ARG A 126 2.08 -3.99 13.17
CA ARG A 126 3.07 -4.96 12.70
C ARG A 126 3.58 -5.84 13.84
N GLN A 127 4.05 -5.23 14.93
CA GLN A 127 4.58 -5.96 16.08
C GLN A 127 3.52 -6.88 16.69
N ARG A 128 2.30 -6.38 16.88
CA ARG A 128 1.18 -7.16 17.42
C ARG A 128 0.90 -8.42 16.61
N TRP A 129 0.86 -8.32 15.29
CA TRP A 129 0.59 -9.47 14.43
C TRP A 129 1.80 -10.39 14.26
N ASN A 130 3.00 -9.84 14.26
CA ASN A 130 4.23 -10.64 14.22
C ASN A 130 4.46 -11.48 15.48
N GLN A 131 3.92 -11.07 16.64
CA GLN A 131 3.89 -11.90 17.86
C GLN A 131 2.94 -13.10 17.75
N GLN A 132 2.03 -13.10 16.77
CA GLN A 132 1.07 -14.19 16.55
C GLN A 132 1.53 -15.17 15.48
N LEU A 133 2.61 -14.85 14.75
CA LEU A 133 3.30 -15.80 13.89
C LEU A 133 3.90 -16.90 14.77
N ARG A 134 3.44 -18.13 14.54
CA ARG A 134 3.99 -19.34 15.13
C ARG A 134 5.06 -19.92 14.21
#